data_AF-A0A4P6WVI7-F1
#
_entry.id   AF-A0A4P6WVI7-F1
#
_cell.length_a   1.000
_cell.length_b   1.000
_cell.length_c   1.000
_cell.angle_alpha   90.00
_cell.angle_beta   90.00
_cell.angle_gamma   90.00
#
_symmetry.space_group_name_H-M   'P 1'
#
loop_
_entity.id
_entity.type
_entity.pdbx_description
1 polymer ?
#
loop_
_entity_poly.entity_id
_entity_poly.type
_entity_poly.pdbx_seq_one_letter_code
_entity_poly.pdbx_strand_id
1 'polypeptide(L)'
;MFFKLPWFGRKEPSFHDTQVLEMDFLVSEFEDAVSDIQDPLRTRLHAALLACRNPQDLWFLRGKLFNLISKHHCEGVAHQRVSRLDQKLMFFVNHHPDHTPEELPSGPMALLH
;
A
#
# COMPACT_ATOMS: atom_id res chain seq x y z
N MET A 1 -22.99 33.09 -3.83
CA MET A 1 -23.38 31.75 -4.32
C MET A 1 -22.12 30.89 -4.38
N PHE A 2 -22.03 29.85 -3.56
CA PHE A 2 -20.88 28.94 -3.54
C PHE A 2 -21.13 27.78 -4.52
N PHE A 3 -20.27 27.65 -5.53
CA PHE A 3 -20.31 26.53 -6.47
C PHE A 3 -19.82 25.25 -5.77
N LYS A 4 -20.73 24.31 -5.51
CA LYS A 4 -20.37 22.93 -5.14
C LYS A 4 -19.95 22.19 -6.42
N LEU A 5 -18.66 21.90 -6.54
CA LEU A 5 -18.11 21.11 -7.65
C LEU A 5 -18.45 19.61 -7.44
N PRO A 6 -19.11 18.92 -8.40
CA PRO A 6 -19.57 17.53 -8.28
C PRO A 6 -18.49 16.44 -8.42
N TRP A 7 -17.21 16.77 -8.22
CA TRP A 7 -16.09 15.91 -8.64
C TRP A 7 -15.47 15.12 -7.48
N PHE A 8 -15.99 15.26 -6.26
CA PHE A 8 -15.54 14.52 -5.07
C PHE A 8 -16.23 13.16 -4.89
N GLY A 9 -16.69 12.54 -5.98
CA GLY A 9 -17.08 11.14 -5.97
C GLY A 9 -15.82 10.26 -6.00
N ARG A 10 -15.16 10.07 -4.86
CA ARG A 10 -14.23 8.94 -4.72
C ARG A 10 -15.09 7.69 -4.93
N LYS A 11 -14.92 7.01 -6.08
CA LYS A 11 -15.43 5.65 -6.20
C LYS A 11 -14.76 4.86 -5.10
N GLU A 12 -15.54 4.37 -4.15
CA GLU A 12 -15.01 3.39 -3.21
C GLU A 12 -14.54 2.20 -4.04
N PRO A 13 -13.29 1.77 -3.85
CA PRO A 13 -12.79 0.61 -4.54
C PRO A 13 -13.66 -0.59 -4.15
N SER A 14 -14.32 -1.18 -5.14
CA SER A 14 -15.13 -2.39 -4.96
C SER A 14 -14.17 -3.57 -4.79
N PHE A 15 -14.06 -4.05 -3.56
CA PHE A 15 -13.30 -5.25 -3.22
C PHE A 15 -14.29 -6.34 -2.77
N HIS A 16 -14.04 -7.60 -3.14
CA HIS A 16 -14.89 -8.70 -2.67
C HIS A 16 -14.66 -8.94 -1.17
N ASP A 17 -15.70 -8.79 -0.36
CA ASP A 17 -15.67 -8.71 1.12
C ASP A 17 -14.80 -9.76 1.84
N THR A 18 -14.65 -10.98 1.29
CA THR A 18 -13.87 -12.05 1.93
C THR A 18 -12.38 -12.04 1.59
N GLN A 19 -11.97 -11.58 0.41
CA GLN A 19 -10.56 -11.54 0.02
C GLN A 19 -9.79 -10.45 0.77
N VAL A 20 -10.50 -9.45 1.28
CA VAL A 20 -9.88 -8.29 1.94
C VAL A 20 -9.60 -8.49 3.42
N LEU A 21 -9.93 -9.68 3.94
CA LEU A 21 -9.60 -10.09 5.31
C LEU A 21 -8.28 -10.86 5.37
N GLU A 22 -7.66 -11.19 4.23
CA GLU A 22 -6.42 -11.95 4.23
C GLU A 22 -5.21 -11.06 3.92
N MET A 23 -4.15 -11.22 4.73
CA MET A 23 -2.88 -10.54 4.53
C MET A 23 -2.28 -10.85 3.14
N ASP A 24 -2.57 -12.02 2.59
CA ASP A 24 -2.15 -12.47 1.26
C ASP A 24 -2.65 -11.55 0.13
N PHE A 25 -3.78 -10.88 0.33
CA PHE A 25 -4.28 -9.87 -0.61
C PHE A 25 -3.41 -8.62 -0.66
N LEU A 26 -2.78 -8.27 0.46
CA LEU A 26 -1.83 -7.15 0.53
C LEU A 26 -0.48 -7.57 -0.06
N VAL A 27 -0.02 -8.78 0.27
CA VAL A 27 1.22 -9.38 -0.26
C VAL A 27 1.18 -9.45 -1.79
N SER A 28 0.07 -9.91 -2.38
CA SER A 28 -0.09 -9.95 -3.84
C SER A 28 -0.03 -8.57 -4.48
N GLU A 29 -0.57 -7.53 -3.84
CA GLU A 29 -0.43 -6.16 -4.37
C GLU A 29 1.02 -5.65 -4.32
N PHE A 30 1.80 -6.03 -3.29
CA PHE A 30 3.23 -5.74 -3.25
C PHE A 30 3.97 -6.42 -4.40
N GLU A 31 3.66 -7.68 -4.68
CA GLU A 31 4.29 -8.43 -5.78
C GLU A 31 3.93 -7.86 -7.15
N ASP A 32 2.65 -7.52 -7.37
CA ASP A 32 2.17 -6.87 -8.57
C ASP A 32 2.88 -5.53 -8.80
N ALA A 33 3.06 -4.73 -7.73
CA ALA A 33 3.69 -3.41 -7.79
C ALA A 33 5.17 -3.43 -8.23
N VAL A 34 5.84 -4.58 -8.12
CA VAL A 34 7.26 -4.77 -8.52
C VAL A 34 7.44 -5.83 -9.60
N SER A 35 6.36 -6.33 -10.18
CA SER A 35 6.36 -7.49 -11.09
C SER A 35 7.26 -7.28 -12.32
N ASP A 36 7.38 -6.04 -12.79
CA ASP A 36 8.19 -5.61 -13.94
C ASP A 36 9.62 -5.20 -13.59
N ILE A 37 9.98 -5.18 -12.30
CA ILE A 37 11.31 -4.76 -11.84
C ILE A 37 12.26 -5.96 -11.75
N GLN A 38 13.42 -5.84 -12.41
CA GLN A 38 14.53 -6.78 -12.34
C GLN A 38 15.69 -6.18 -11.53
N ASP A 39 15.59 -6.22 -10.21
CA ASP A 39 16.62 -5.71 -9.27
C ASP A 39 16.81 -6.70 -8.11
N PRO A 40 18.06 -7.02 -7.69
CA PRO A 40 18.29 -7.83 -6.48
C PRO A 40 17.61 -7.29 -5.22
N LEU A 41 17.36 -5.97 -5.15
CA LEU A 41 16.59 -5.35 -4.08
C LEU A 41 15.13 -5.82 -4.06
N ARG A 42 14.54 -6.21 -5.20
CA ARG A 42 13.22 -6.85 -5.25
C ARG A 42 13.21 -8.14 -4.45
N THR A 43 14.23 -8.99 -4.61
CA THR A 43 14.34 -10.25 -3.87
C THR A 43 14.46 -10.00 -2.36
N ARG A 44 15.21 -8.97 -1.96
CA ARG A 44 15.30 -8.56 -0.55
C ARG A 44 13.98 -8.01 -0.01
N LEU A 45 13.25 -7.24 -0.81
CA LEU A 45 11.93 -6.72 -0.46
C LEU A 45 10.92 -7.87 -0.30
N HIS A 46 10.93 -8.85 -1.21
CA HIS A 46 10.09 -10.03 -1.14
C HIS A 46 10.40 -10.88 0.11
N ALA A 47 11.67 -11.09 0.45
CA ALA A 47 12.04 -11.78 1.69
C ALA A 47 11.55 -11.02 2.95
N ALA A 48 11.61 -9.68 2.94
CA ALA A 48 11.08 -8.86 4.03
C ALA A 48 9.54 -8.95 4.10
N LEU A 49 8.87 -9.02 2.95
CA LEU A 49 7.41 -9.18 2.85
C LEU A 49 6.94 -10.50 3.47
N LEU A 50 7.65 -11.60 3.20
CA LEU A 50 7.37 -12.92 3.82
C LEU A 50 7.60 -12.94 5.35
N ALA A 51 8.36 -11.99 5.88
CA ALA A 51 8.61 -11.85 7.31
C ALA A 51 7.59 -10.95 8.02
N CYS A 52 6.77 -10.20 7.28
CA CYS A 52 5.73 -9.33 7.86
C CYS A 52 4.67 -10.18 8.57
N ARG A 53 4.32 -9.78 9.80
CA ARG A 53 3.31 -10.48 10.62
C ARG A 53 2.09 -9.63 10.92
N ASN A 54 2.21 -8.32 10.72
CA ASN A 54 1.15 -7.36 11.01
C ASN A 54 1.08 -6.28 9.91
N PRO A 55 -0.05 -5.54 9.82
CA PRO A 55 -0.23 -4.46 8.84
C PRO A 55 0.78 -3.32 8.99
N GLN A 56 1.32 -3.11 10.20
CA GLN A 56 2.30 -2.07 10.47
C GLN A 56 3.64 -2.36 9.78
N ASP A 57 4.07 -3.62 9.73
CA ASP A 57 5.26 -4.04 9.00
C ASP A 57 5.12 -3.71 7.50
N LEU A 58 3.94 -3.99 6.93
CA LEU A 58 3.61 -3.65 5.54
C LEU A 58 3.61 -2.14 5.31
N TRP A 59 3.05 -1.37 6.27
CA TRP A 59 3.08 0.08 6.21
C TRP A 59 4.51 0.64 6.13
N PHE A 60 5.45 0.09 6.90
CA PHE A 60 6.85 0.50 6.80
C PHE A 60 7.51 0.03 5.49
N LEU A 61 7.18 -1.17 5.03
CA LEU A 61 7.73 -1.73 3.81
C LEU A 61 7.32 -0.93 2.56
N ARG A 62 6.16 -0.26 2.59
CA ARG A 62 5.67 0.61 1.52
C ARG A 62 6.66 1.71 1.11
N GLY A 63 7.46 2.23 2.07
CA GLY A 63 8.46 3.26 1.78
C GLY A 63 9.64 2.70 0.97
N LYS A 64 10.07 1.47 1.28
CA LYS A 64 11.09 0.76 0.51
C LYS A 64 10.58 0.40 -0.89
N LEU A 65 9.31 0.02 -0.99
CA LEU A 65 8.63 -0.22 -2.26
C LEU A 65 8.61 1.06 -3.11
N PHE A 66 8.21 2.20 -2.54
CA PHE A 66 8.19 3.49 -3.23
C PHE A 66 9.57 3.82 -3.81
N ASN A 67 10.62 3.76 -3.00
CA ASN A 67 11.98 4.05 -3.43
C ASN A 67 12.46 3.13 -4.55
N LEU A 68 12.11 1.84 -4.49
CA LEU A 68 12.46 0.88 -5.53
C LEU A 68 11.74 1.19 -6.85
N ILE A 69 10.44 1.47 -6.82
CA ILE A 69 9.67 1.81 -8.02
C ILE A 69 10.16 3.13 -8.62
N SER A 70 10.39 4.16 -7.79
CA SER A 70 10.90 5.46 -8.24
C SER A 70 12.27 5.35 -8.91
N LYS A 71 13.12 4.42 -8.47
CA LYS A 71 14.45 4.16 -9.07
C LYS A 71 14.36 3.55 -10.48
N HIS A 72 13.41 2.65 -10.72
CA HIS A 72 13.28 1.92 -12.00
C HIS A 72 12.30 2.56 -12.98
N HIS A 73 11.41 3.40 -12.47
CA HIS A 73 10.41 4.12 -13.26
C HIS A 73 10.53 5.62 -12.97
N CYS A 74 9.47 6.22 -12.42
CA CYS A 74 9.43 7.59 -11.95
C CYS A 74 8.51 7.68 -10.73
N GLU A 75 8.61 8.79 -9.97
CA GLU A 75 7.80 9.01 -8.78
C GLU A 75 6.29 8.96 -9.05
N GLY A 76 5.84 9.38 -10.23
CA GLY A 76 4.42 9.31 -10.62
C GLY A 76 3.91 7.86 -10.64
N VAL A 77 4.70 6.92 -11.18
CA VAL A 77 4.37 5.49 -11.18
C VAL A 77 4.43 4.93 -9.75
N ALA A 78 5.42 5.35 -8.97
CA ALA A 78 5.54 4.94 -7.57
C ALA A 78 4.33 5.40 -6.75
N HIS A 79 3.89 6.65 -6.88
CA HIS A 79 2.69 7.17 -6.24
C HIS A 79 1.44 6.41 -6.67
N GLN A 80 1.28 6.10 -7.95
CA GLN A 80 0.12 5.35 -8.44
C GLN A 80 0.06 3.95 -7.82
N ARG A 81 1.16 3.20 -7.86
CA ARG A 81 1.22 1.82 -7.34
C ARG A 81 1.11 1.78 -5.82
N VAL A 82 1.83 2.63 -5.11
CA VAL A 82 1.79 2.71 -3.64
C VAL A 82 0.43 3.24 -3.16
N SER A 83 -0.23 4.15 -3.89
CA SER A 83 -1.57 4.61 -3.50
C SER A 83 -2.62 3.50 -3.59
N ARG A 84 -2.51 2.56 -4.55
CA ARG A 84 -3.39 1.39 -4.62
C ARG A 84 -3.17 0.46 -3.44
N LEU A 85 -1.90 0.24 -3.07
CA LEU A 85 -1.53 -0.50 -1.87
C LEU A 85 -2.06 0.18 -0.59
N ASP A 86 -1.87 1.49 -0.44
CA ASP A 86 -2.33 2.26 0.72
C ASP A 86 -3.86 2.15 0.90
N GLN A 87 -4.63 2.18 -0.20
CA GLN A 87 -6.08 2.00 -0.17
C GLN A 87 -6.47 0.61 0.32
N LYS A 88 -5.81 -0.44 -0.16
CA LYS A 88 -6.06 -1.82 0.27
C LYS A 88 -5.68 -2.05 1.73
N LEU A 89 -4.53 -1.51 2.16
CA LEU A 89 -4.04 -1.62 3.53
C LEU A 89 -4.97 -0.90 4.51
N MET A 90 -5.43 0.31 4.16
CA MET A 90 -6.42 1.03 4.96
C MET A 90 -7.76 0.30 5.01
N PHE A 91 -8.21 -0.26 3.88
CA PHE A 91 -9.42 -1.07 3.87
C PHE A 91 -9.29 -2.30 4.76
N PHE A 92 -8.19 -3.05 4.65
CA PHE A 92 -7.90 -4.22 5.47
C PHE A 92 -8.00 -3.87 6.97
N VAL A 93 -7.27 -2.85 7.42
CA VAL A 93 -7.25 -2.47 8.84
C VAL A 93 -8.61 -1.97 9.32
N ASN A 94 -9.41 -1.31 8.48
CA ASN A 94 -10.75 -0.85 8.85
C ASN A 94 -11.79 -1.97 9.00
N HIS A 95 -11.58 -3.13 8.37
CA HIS A 95 -12.58 -4.20 8.28
C HIS A 95 -12.13 -5.52 8.91
N HIS A 96 -10.86 -5.66 9.28
CA HIS A 96 -10.34 -6.86 9.91
C HIS A 96 -10.69 -6.89 11.41
N PRO A 97 -11.22 -8.00 11.96
CA PRO A 97 -11.68 -8.07 13.36
C PRO A 97 -10.56 -7.89 14.39
N ASP A 98 -9.33 -8.27 14.03
CA ASP A 98 -8.16 -8.25 14.93
C ASP A 98 -7.29 -6.98 14.81
N HIS A 99 -7.68 -6.01 13.97
CA HIS A 99 -6.88 -4.79 13.74
C HIS A 99 -7.72 -3.53 13.91
N THR A 100 -7.10 -2.45 14.38
CA THR A 100 -7.74 -1.13 14.40
C THR A 100 -6.98 -0.08 13.58
N PRO A 101 -7.67 0.93 13.02
CA PRO A 101 -7.05 1.96 12.18
C PRO A 101 -5.96 2.76 12.90
N GLU A 102 -6.01 2.82 14.23
CA GLU A 102 -5.00 3.49 15.04
C GLU A 102 -3.64 2.78 15.05
N GLU A 103 -3.57 1.52 14.62
CA GLU A 103 -2.32 0.77 14.47
C GLU A 103 -1.45 1.30 13.33
N LEU A 104 -2.07 1.92 12.31
CA LEU A 104 -1.33 2.52 11.21
C LEU A 104 -0.86 3.93 11.60
N PRO A 105 0.43 4.26 11.41
CA PRO A 105 0.93 5.61 11.65
C PRO A 105 0.12 6.65 10.85
N SER A 106 -0.39 7.68 11.53
CA SER A 106 -1.34 8.65 10.96
C SER A 106 -0.76 9.65 9.96
N GLY A 107 0.33 9.32 9.26
CA GLY A 107 0.96 10.24 8.33
C GLY A 107 2.01 9.61 7.42
N PRO A 108 2.37 10.29 6.31
CA PRO A 108 3.57 9.93 5.56
C PRO A 108 4.75 9.95 6.53
N MET A 109 5.54 8.88 6.55
CA MET A 109 6.85 8.96 7.20
C MET A 109 7.58 10.11 6.52
N ALA A 110 7.73 11.23 7.22
CA ALA A 110 8.71 12.22 6.85
C ALA A 110 10.02 11.46 6.69
N LEU A 111 10.61 11.53 5.50
CA LEU A 111 11.92 10.94 5.24
C LEU A 111 12.85 11.48 6.33
N LEU A 112 13.22 10.61 7.28
CA LEU A 112 14.30 10.91 8.21
C LEU A 112 15.57 10.93 7.36
N HIS A 113 16.00 12.16 7.05
CA HIS A 113 17.23 12.48 6.33
C HIS A 113 18.46 12.04 7.12
#